data_AF-A0A854DBA8-F1
#
_entry.id   AF-A0A854DBA8-F1
#
_cell.length_a   1.000
_cell.length_b   1.000
_cell.length_c   1.000
_cell.angle_alpha   90.00
_cell.angle_beta   90.00
_cell.angle_gamma   90.00
#
_symmetry.space_group_name_H-M   'P 1'
#
loop_
_entity.id
_entity.type
_entity.pdbx_description
1 polymer ?
#
loop_
_entity_poly.entity_id
_entity_poly.type
_entity_poly.pdbx_seq_one_letter_code
_entity_poly.pdbx_strand_id
1 'polypeptide(L)'
;MSEESQVSSDPLGRYEGLLRGWLIESGGRRVDVYCNAIHLTGEIEYWLIDEQGREQSVRPSREVRFALHDVRPSQADPHRGAWLWSHLWMEASDGVLHQECDWMREPVIGSDPVGDGDAAFELDQFPRDPQWVPEWMAVKAAAYHKEAERRERRRQRDRERRARKKAEAAGAAEVTGERSGSDASGQVDA
;
A
#
# COMPACT_ATOMS: atom_id res chain seq x y z
N MET A 1 25.34 13.73 33.49
CA MET A 1 24.13 12.87 33.45
C MET A 1 23.44 13.21 32.17
N SER A 2 23.53 12.31 31.21
CA SER A 2 23.19 12.52 29.81
C SER A 2 21.72 12.85 29.65
N GLU A 3 21.43 13.93 28.94
CA GLU A 3 20.12 14.16 28.34
C GLU A 3 19.92 13.09 27.28
N GLU A 4 19.28 11.99 27.68
CA GLU A 4 18.69 11.05 26.74
C GLU A 4 17.68 11.83 25.91
N SER A 5 18.13 12.23 24.72
CA SER A 5 17.34 12.84 23.67
C SER A 5 16.10 11.98 23.47
N GLN A 6 14.97 12.48 23.97
CA GLN A 6 13.68 11.84 23.86
C GLN A 6 13.33 11.88 22.37
N VAL A 7 13.59 10.78 21.67
CA VAL A 7 13.18 10.62 20.27
C VAL A 7 11.69 10.83 20.25
N SER A 8 11.27 11.94 19.63
CA SER A 8 9.87 12.29 19.46
C SER A 8 9.09 11.08 18.93
N SER A 9 8.00 10.71 19.61
CA SER A 9 7.08 9.66 19.15
C SER A 9 6.24 10.11 17.95
N ASP A 10 6.32 11.40 17.60
CA ASP A 10 5.68 11.97 16.42
C ASP A 10 6.52 11.69 15.16
N PRO A 11 5.99 10.96 14.16
CA PRO A 11 6.69 10.66 12.92
C PRO A 11 7.19 11.90 12.17
N LEU A 12 6.42 12.99 12.18
CA LEU A 12 6.80 14.22 11.47
C LEU A 12 8.02 14.87 12.15
N GLY A 13 7.98 15.06 13.46
CA GLY A 13 9.11 15.61 14.22
C GLY A 13 10.37 14.73 14.14
N ARG A 14 10.21 13.40 14.12
CA ARG A 14 11.35 12.48 13.87
C ARG A 14 11.94 12.70 12.47
N TYR A 15 11.09 12.79 11.44
CA TYR A 15 11.53 13.03 10.07
C TYR A 15 12.21 14.40 9.93
N GLU A 16 11.66 15.45 10.54
CA GLU A 16 12.24 16.79 10.59
C GLU A 16 13.67 16.76 11.16
N GLY A 17 13.87 16.14 12.34
CA GLY A 17 15.18 16.08 12.96
C GLY A 17 16.23 15.35 12.11
N LEU A 18 15.83 14.23 11.49
CA LEU A 18 16.70 13.47 10.60
C LEU A 18 17.04 14.23 9.31
N LEU A 19 16.05 14.88 8.69
CA LEU A 19 16.24 15.66 7.48
C LEU A 19 17.13 16.87 7.75
N ARG A 20 16.94 17.55 8.88
CA ARG A 20 17.77 18.69 9.33
C ARG A 20 19.22 18.27 9.50
N GLY A 21 19.48 17.18 10.23
CA GLY A 21 20.83 16.65 10.42
C GLY A 21 21.51 16.33 9.09
N TRP A 22 20.78 15.66 8.20
CA TRP A 22 21.27 15.34 6.87
C TRP A 22 21.53 16.59 6.00
N LEU A 23 20.67 17.61 6.06
CA LEU A 23 20.85 18.85 5.30
C LEU A 23 22.13 19.58 5.74
N ILE A 24 22.38 19.66 7.05
CA ILE A 24 23.62 20.23 7.62
C ILE A 24 24.85 19.46 7.13
N GLU A 25 24.83 18.13 7.19
CA GLU A 25 25.92 17.28 6.72
C GLU A 25 26.17 17.41 5.21
N SER A 26 25.11 17.62 4.43
CA SER A 26 25.20 17.77 2.98
C SER A 26 25.79 19.12 2.55
N GLY A 27 25.73 20.15 3.43
CA GLY A 27 26.16 21.51 3.12
C GLY A 27 25.26 22.26 2.14
N GLY A 28 24.04 21.78 1.88
CA GLY A 28 23.07 22.50 1.05
C GLY A 28 22.30 23.57 1.83
N ARG A 29 21.81 24.60 1.12
CA ARG A 29 21.01 25.67 1.73
C ARG A 29 19.53 25.30 1.88
N ARG A 30 19.04 24.37 1.07
CA ARG A 30 17.64 23.93 1.06
C ARG A 30 17.51 22.53 0.50
N VAL A 31 16.55 21.77 1.03
CA VAL A 31 16.09 20.51 0.44
C VAL A 31 14.61 20.62 0.11
N ASP A 32 14.24 20.10 -1.06
CA ASP A 32 12.87 19.89 -1.49
C ASP A 32 12.62 18.38 -1.65
N VAL A 33 11.49 17.92 -1.13
CA VAL A 33 11.09 16.51 -1.10
C VAL A 33 9.71 16.38 -1.71
N TYR A 34 9.62 15.71 -2.86
CA TYR A 34 8.35 15.46 -3.52
C TYR A 34 7.93 14.02 -3.26
N CYS A 35 6.73 13.84 -2.72
CA CYS A 35 6.16 12.53 -2.43
C CYS A 35 4.87 12.34 -3.23
N ASN A 36 4.84 11.32 -4.08
CA ASN A 36 3.62 10.74 -4.64
C ASN A 36 3.34 9.44 -3.90
N ALA A 37 2.12 9.23 -3.39
CA ALA A 37 1.82 8.04 -2.61
C ALA A 37 0.38 7.59 -2.77
N ILE A 38 0.21 6.26 -2.79
CA ILE A 38 -1.07 5.59 -2.71
C ILE A 38 -0.90 4.30 -1.90
N HIS A 39 -1.80 4.08 -0.95
CA HIS A 39 -1.77 3.06 0.10
C HIS A 39 -0.42 2.99 0.84
N LEU A 40 0.41 2.04 0.43
CA LEU A 40 1.74 1.72 0.94
C LEU A 40 2.82 1.88 -0.15
N THR A 41 2.43 2.21 -1.37
CA THR A 41 3.31 2.44 -2.51
C THR A 41 3.50 3.93 -2.70
N GLY A 42 4.70 4.34 -3.11
CA GLY A 42 4.96 5.73 -3.39
C GLY A 42 6.31 5.93 -4.06
N GLU A 43 6.47 7.12 -4.60
CA GLU A 43 7.71 7.63 -5.16
C GLU A 43 8.10 8.89 -4.40
N ILE A 44 9.36 8.93 -3.95
CA ILE A 44 9.90 10.05 -3.18
C ILE A 44 11.17 10.53 -3.86
N GLU A 45 11.16 11.78 -4.28
CA GLU A 45 12.30 12.46 -4.88
C GLU A 45 12.85 13.51 -3.92
N TYR A 46 14.17 13.61 -3.86
CA TYR A 46 14.89 14.60 -3.07
C TYR A 46 15.74 15.47 -3.98
N TRP A 47 15.59 16.77 -3.83
CA TRP A 47 16.34 17.79 -4.53
C TRP A 47 17.08 18.65 -3.51
N LEU A 48 18.40 18.73 -3.63
CA LEU A 48 19.22 19.60 -2.81
C LEU A 48 19.57 20.85 -3.62
N ILE A 49 19.43 22.01 -2.98
CA ILE A 49 19.85 23.29 -3.52
C ILE A 49 21.11 23.71 -2.80
N ASP A 50 22.20 23.91 -3.55
CA ASP A 50 23.48 24.38 -3.04
C ASP A 50 23.47 25.89 -2.74
N GLU A 51 24.51 26.40 -2.08
CA GLU A 51 24.67 27.82 -1.75
C GLU A 51 24.64 28.76 -2.98
N GLN A 52 24.88 28.25 -4.18
CA GLN A 52 24.81 29.01 -5.43
C GLN A 52 23.44 28.88 -6.12
N GLY A 53 22.48 28.20 -5.50
CA GLY A 53 21.13 27.98 -6.04
C GLY A 53 21.05 26.86 -7.08
N ARG A 54 22.08 26.01 -7.22
CA ARG A 54 22.02 24.88 -8.15
C ARG A 54 21.23 23.74 -7.53
N GLU A 55 20.29 23.21 -8.30
CA GLU A 55 19.49 22.05 -7.91
C GLU A 55 20.15 20.75 -8.37
N GLN A 56 20.22 19.78 -7.47
CA GLN A 56 20.71 18.43 -7.76
C GLN A 56 19.81 17.37 -7.14
N SER A 57 19.48 16.35 -7.93
CA SER A 57 18.82 15.16 -7.40
C SER A 57 19.79 14.41 -6.49
N VAL A 58 19.32 14.02 -5.31
CA VAL A 58 20.13 13.40 -4.27
C VAL A 58 19.42 12.20 -3.67
N ARG A 59 20.20 11.35 -2.99
CA ARG A 59 19.67 10.23 -2.24
C ARG A 59 20.13 10.34 -0.79
N PRO A 60 19.31 10.88 0.12
CA PRO A 60 19.65 11.00 1.54
C PRO A 60 19.94 9.65 2.19
N SER A 61 20.38 9.66 3.45
CA SER A 61 20.61 8.43 4.20
C SER A 61 19.36 7.53 4.26
N ARG A 62 19.56 6.21 4.44
CA ARG A 62 18.43 5.26 4.54
C ARG A 62 17.48 5.62 5.68
N GLU A 63 18.02 6.15 6.77
CA GLU A 63 17.23 6.55 7.94
C GLU A 63 16.28 7.70 7.64
N VAL A 64 16.76 8.77 6.99
CA VAL A 64 15.92 9.90 6.54
C VAL A 64 14.81 9.40 5.63
N ARG A 65 15.16 8.63 4.58
CA ARG A 65 14.16 8.18 3.60
C ARG A 65 13.09 7.29 4.21
N PHE A 66 13.44 6.47 5.20
CA PHE A 66 12.49 5.57 5.82
C PHE A 66 11.61 6.21 6.86
N ALA A 67 12.08 7.24 7.57
CA ALA A 67 11.23 7.98 8.49
C ALA A 67 10.02 8.63 7.78
N LEU A 68 10.15 9.02 6.50
CA LEU A 68 9.02 9.60 5.74
C LEU A 68 7.85 8.62 5.54
N HIS A 69 8.09 7.31 5.55
CA HIS A 69 7.02 6.30 5.39
C HIS A 69 6.00 6.34 6.54
N ASP A 70 6.40 6.80 7.72
CA ASP A 70 5.54 6.90 8.90
C ASP A 70 4.78 8.24 8.96
N VAL A 71 5.22 9.25 8.20
CA VAL A 71 4.60 10.60 8.19
C VAL A 71 3.22 10.57 7.54
N ARG A 72 3.11 9.98 6.33
CA ARG A 72 1.83 9.95 5.61
C ARG A 72 0.69 9.28 6.41
N PRO A 73 0.87 8.07 6.97
CA PRO A 73 -0.21 7.41 7.70
C PRO A 73 -0.58 8.12 9.00
N SER A 74 0.39 8.74 9.68
CA SER A 74 0.12 9.49 10.92
C SER A 74 -0.63 10.80 10.69
N GLN A 75 -0.59 11.34 9.48
CA GLN A 75 -1.31 12.54 9.06
C GLN A 75 -2.67 12.25 8.39
N ALA A 76 -3.14 11.00 8.41
CA ALA A 76 -4.41 10.64 7.79
C ALA A 76 -5.57 11.40 8.46
N ASP A 77 -6.32 12.14 7.66
CA ASP A 77 -7.48 12.88 8.12
C ASP A 77 -8.72 11.95 8.13
N PRO A 78 -9.58 11.98 9.17
CA PRO A 78 -10.75 11.09 9.24
C PRO A 78 -11.77 11.26 8.11
N HIS A 79 -11.79 12.42 7.43
CA HIS A 79 -12.73 12.73 6.36
C HIS A 79 -12.07 12.69 4.98
N ARG A 80 -10.82 13.11 4.87
CA ARG A 80 -10.09 13.18 3.60
C ARG A 80 -9.20 11.97 3.33
N GLY A 81 -8.94 11.15 4.34
CA GLY A 81 -7.92 10.11 4.30
C GLY A 81 -6.50 10.68 4.33
N ALA A 82 -5.52 9.86 3.95
CA ALA A 82 -4.15 10.28 3.77
C ALA A 82 -3.98 11.12 2.50
N TRP A 83 -3.05 12.08 2.50
CA TRP A 83 -2.73 12.84 1.29
C TRP A 83 -2.16 11.92 0.20
N LEU A 84 -2.31 12.30 -1.07
CA LEU A 84 -1.89 11.53 -2.25
C LEU A 84 -0.63 12.11 -2.89
N TRP A 85 -0.39 13.39 -2.65
CA TRP A 85 0.84 14.06 -2.97
C TRP A 85 1.24 15.00 -1.83
N SER A 86 2.53 15.14 -1.59
CA SER A 86 3.06 16.15 -0.67
C SER A 86 4.39 16.69 -1.16
N HIS A 87 4.57 18.00 -1.00
CA HIS A 87 5.85 18.67 -1.13
C HIS A 87 6.30 19.13 0.25
N LEU A 88 7.42 18.59 0.71
CA LEU A 88 8.07 19.01 1.94
C LEU A 88 9.34 19.76 1.61
N TRP A 89 9.67 20.78 2.39
CA TRP A 89 10.92 21.50 2.21
C TRP A 89 11.49 22.02 3.52
N MET A 90 12.79 22.26 3.53
CA MET A 90 13.49 22.81 4.68
C MET A 90 14.66 23.67 4.19
N GLU A 91 14.80 24.87 4.76
CA GLU A 91 16.00 25.67 4.59
C GLU A 91 16.98 25.42 5.73
N ALA A 92 18.28 25.45 5.45
CA ALA A 92 19.31 25.26 6.46
C ALA A 92 19.38 26.45 7.45
N SER A 93 18.86 27.61 7.05
CA SER A 93 18.86 28.85 7.82
C SER A 93 17.94 28.82 9.04
N ASP A 94 16.77 28.20 8.92
CA ASP A 94 15.79 28.04 10.01
C ASP A 94 15.67 26.59 10.51
N GLY A 95 16.03 25.62 9.67
CA GLY A 95 15.90 24.20 9.96
C GLY A 95 14.46 23.72 10.13
N VAL A 96 13.46 24.50 9.71
CA VAL A 96 12.04 24.20 9.91
C VAL A 96 11.53 23.36 8.74
N LEU A 97 10.80 22.29 9.04
CA LEU A 97 10.14 21.50 8.00
C LEU A 97 8.81 22.16 7.65
N HIS A 98 8.65 22.47 6.37
CA HIS A 98 7.42 22.94 5.78
C HIS A 98 6.80 21.85 4.92
N GLN A 99 5.48 21.87 4.78
CA GLN A 99 4.74 20.87 4.03
C GLN A 99 3.50 21.45 3.35
N GLU A 100 3.31 21.06 2.09
CA GLU A 100 2.08 21.20 1.33
C GLU A 100 1.56 19.80 0.98
N CYS A 101 0.23 19.62 0.96
CA CYS A 101 -0.41 18.34 0.68
C CYS A 101 -1.59 18.49 -0.28
N ASP A 102 -1.78 17.50 -1.14
CA ASP A 102 -2.94 17.36 -2.03
C ASP A 102 -3.58 15.98 -1.82
N TRP A 103 -4.91 15.95 -1.67
CA TRP A 103 -5.71 14.75 -1.45
C TRP A 103 -6.46 14.26 -2.69
N MET A 104 -6.53 15.08 -3.75
CA MET A 104 -7.41 14.88 -4.91
C MET A 104 -6.63 14.54 -6.19
N ARG A 105 -5.36 14.93 -6.27
CA ARG A 105 -4.47 14.62 -7.40
C ARG A 105 -4.21 13.11 -7.51
N GLU A 106 -4.26 12.58 -8.74
CA GLU A 106 -3.79 11.21 -9.04
C GLU A 106 -2.25 11.16 -8.89
N PRO A 107 -1.70 10.31 -8.01
CA PRO A 107 -0.26 10.13 -7.85
C PRO A 107 0.41 9.68 -9.15
N VAL A 108 1.58 10.24 -9.44
CA VAL A 108 2.45 9.77 -10.51
C VAL A 108 3.55 8.92 -9.86
N ILE A 109 3.48 7.61 -10.04
CA ILE A 109 4.43 6.65 -9.46
C ILE A 109 4.93 5.76 -10.60
N GLY A 110 6.19 5.93 -10.98
CA GLY A 110 6.73 5.29 -12.18
C GLY A 110 6.04 5.78 -13.47
N SER A 111 6.02 4.92 -14.50
CA SER A 111 5.47 5.26 -15.82
C SER A 111 3.99 4.92 -15.98
N ASP A 112 3.44 4.08 -15.11
CA ASP A 112 2.10 3.54 -15.25
C ASP A 112 1.11 4.34 -14.39
N PRO A 113 -0.13 4.57 -14.87
CA PRO A 113 -1.19 5.10 -14.02
C PRO A 113 -1.43 4.20 -12.81
N VAL A 114 -1.92 4.79 -11.73
CA VAL A 114 -2.33 4.06 -10.53
C VAL A 114 -3.24 2.88 -10.88
N GLY A 115 -3.01 1.70 -10.32
CA GLY A 115 -3.81 0.52 -10.60
C GLY A 115 -5.21 0.60 -9.99
N ASP A 116 -6.17 -0.13 -10.58
CA ASP A 116 -7.54 -0.19 -10.06
C ASP A 116 -7.59 -0.70 -8.61
N GLY A 117 -6.77 -1.71 -8.30
CA GLY A 117 -6.65 -2.27 -6.97
C GLY A 117 -5.97 -1.35 -5.97
N ASP A 118 -5.06 -0.49 -6.42
CA ASP A 118 -4.36 0.47 -5.57
C ASP A 118 -5.34 1.53 -5.07
N ALA A 119 -6.23 2.01 -5.94
CA ALA A 119 -7.31 2.94 -5.58
C ALA A 119 -8.30 2.33 -4.57
N ALA A 120 -8.72 1.08 -4.78
CA ALA A 120 -9.60 0.39 -3.84
C ALA A 120 -8.91 0.18 -2.48
N PHE A 121 -7.65 -0.27 -2.48
CA PHE A 121 -6.91 -0.55 -1.26
C PHE A 121 -6.56 0.74 -0.49
N GLU A 122 -6.33 1.86 -1.18
CA GLU A 122 -6.19 3.18 -0.56
C GLU A 122 -7.46 3.58 0.21
N LEU A 123 -8.65 3.37 -0.35
CA LEU A 123 -9.91 3.68 0.32
C LEU A 123 -10.19 2.76 1.51
N ASP A 124 -9.75 1.49 1.44
CA ASP A 124 -9.85 0.55 2.57
C ASP A 124 -8.94 0.97 3.74
N GLN A 125 -7.72 1.39 3.43
CA GLN A 125 -6.70 1.76 4.44
C GLN A 125 -6.92 3.17 5.01
N PHE A 126 -7.34 4.11 4.15
CA PHE A 126 -7.55 5.52 4.49
C PHE A 126 -8.94 5.95 4.00
N PRO A 127 -10.00 5.59 4.75
CA PRO A 127 -11.38 5.92 4.37
C PRO A 127 -11.58 7.41 4.16
N ARG A 128 -12.44 7.75 3.21
CA ARG A 128 -12.74 9.13 2.81
C ARG A 128 -14.25 9.34 2.69
N ASP A 129 -14.71 10.52 3.05
CA ASP A 129 -16.06 10.94 2.72
C ASP A 129 -16.20 11.06 1.20
N PRO A 130 -17.41 10.82 0.61
CA PRO A 130 -17.59 10.82 -0.84
C PRO A 130 -17.12 12.09 -1.57
N GLN A 131 -17.18 13.25 -0.90
CA GLN A 131 -16.71 14.52 -1.47
C GLN A 131 -15.19 14.62 -1.62
N TRP A 132 -14.44 13.81 -0.86
CA TRP A 132 -12.97 13.73 -0.85
C TRP A 132 -12.45 12.53 -1.64
N VAL A 133 -13.34 11.82 -2.34
CA VAL A 133 -12.96 10.79 -3.29
C VAL A 133 -12.89 11.44 -4.68
N PRO A 134 -11.69 11.62 -5.25
CA PRO A 134 -11.59 12.15 -6.61
C PRO A 134 -12.16 11.17 -7.63
N GLU A 135 -12.66 11.69 -8.76
CA GLU A 135 -13.36 10.90 -9.77
C GLU A 135 -12.53 9.71 -10.28
N TRP A 136 -11.25 9.93 -10.56
CA TRP A 136 -10.35 8.86 -11.02
C TRP A 136 -10.26 7.71 -10.03
N MET A 137 -10.27 7.99 -8.72
CA MET A 137 -10.17 6.99 -7.65
C MET A 137 -11.48 6.20 -7.54
N ALA A 138 -12.62 6.90 -7.62
CA ALA A 138 -13.94 6.27 -7.60
C ALA A 138 -14.12 5.31 -8.79
N VAL A 139 -13.72 5.72 -10.00
CA VAL A 139 -13.81 4.91 -11.22
C VAL A 139 -12.95 3.65 -11.10
N LYS A 140 -11.71 3.80 -10.66
CA LYS A 140 -10.75 2.69 -10.48
C LYS A 140 -11.20 1.71 -9.39
N ALA A 141 -11.62 2.19 -8.23
CA ALA A 141 -12.12 1.34 -7.15
C ALA A 141 -13.37 0.55 -7.58
N ALA A 142 -14.31 1.18 -8.27
CA ALA A 142 -15.49 0.49 -8.80
C ALA A 142 -15.12 -0.59 -9.83
N ALA A 143 -14.15 -0.32 -10.71
CA ALA A 143 -13.64 -1.30 -11.67
C ALA A 143 -12.99 -2.50 -10.95
N TYR A 144 -12.19 -2.25 -9.91
CA TYR A 144 -11.59 -3.29 -9.09
C TYR A 144 -12.64 -4.20 -8.44
N HIS A 145 -13.64 -3.64 -7.76
CA HIS A 145 -14.67 -4.44 -7.09
C HIS A 145 -15.47 -5.30 -8.09
N LYS A 146 -15.83 -4.74 -9.24
CA LYS A 146 -16.51 -5.49 -10.32
C LYS A 146 -15.68 -6.68 -10.81
N GLU A 147 -14.38 -6.50 -10.97
CA GLU A 147 -13.48 -7.56 -11.40
C GLU A 147 -13.19 -8.57 -10.27
N ALA A 148 -13.12 -8.12 -9.02
CA ALA A 148 -13.01 -8.97 -7.84
C ALA A 148 -14.21 -9.91 -7.71
N GLU A 149 -15.44 -9.39 -7.85
CA GLU A 149 -16.67 -10.19 -7.86
C GLU A 149 -16.67 -11.22 -8.99
N ARG A 150 -16.26 -10.84 -10.20
CA ARG A 150 -16.14 -11.77 -11.35
C ARG A 150 -15.18 -12.91 -11.03
N ARG A 151 -14.03 -12.58 -10.43
CA ARG A 151 -13.02 -13.56 -10.03
C ARG A 151 -13.52 -14.49 -8.93
N GLU A 152 -14.26 -13.96 -7.97
CA GLU A 152 -14.90 -14.75 -6.91
C GLU A 152 -15.94 -15.73 -7.48
N ARG A 153 -16.83 -15.27 -8.36
CA ARG A 153 -17.81 -16.14 -9.03
C ARG A 153 -17.13 -17.26 -9.83
N ARG A 154 -16.00 -16.97 -10.49
CA ARG A 154 -15.20 -18.00 -11.16
C ARG A 154 -14.63 -19.00 -10.16
N ARG A 155 -14.05 -18.54 -9.05
CA ARG A 155 -13.52 -19.40 -7.98
C ARG A 155 -14.62 -20.27 -7.37
N GLN A 156 -15.82 -19.75 -7.18
CA GLN A 156 -16.96 -20.51 -6.69
C GLN A 156 -17.34 -21.63 -7.64
N ARG A 157 -17.51 -21.35 -8.94
CA ARG A 157 -17.79 -22.39 -9.95
C ARG A 157 -16.71 -23.46 -10.01
N ASP A 158 -15.45 -23.05 -9.88
CA ASP A 158 -14.32 -23.99 -9.85
C ASP A 158 -14.36 -24.89 -8.61
N ARG A 159 -14.74 -24.35 -7.44
CA ARG A 159 -14.94 -25.11 -6.20
C ARG A 159 -16.11 -26.08 -6.33
N GLU A 160 -17.25 -25.64 -6.83
CA GLU A 160 -18.45 -26.48 -7.05
C GLU A 160 -18.16 -27.62 -8.04
N ARG A 161 -17.47 -27.32 -9.15
CA ARG A 161 -17.04 -28.33 -10.12
C ARG A 161 -16.12 -29.38 -9.49
N ARG A 162 -15.16 -28.95 -8.66
CA ARG A 162 -14.26 -29.86 -7.94
C ARG A 162 -15.02 -30.70 -6.90
N ALA A 163 -15.95 -30.10 -6.17
CA ALA A 163 -16.79 -30.80 -5.21
C ALA A 163 -17.68 -31.86 -5.89
N ARG A 164 -18.35 -31.52 -7.00
CA ARG A 164 -19.16 -32.47 -7.78
C ARG A 164 -18.33 -33.65 -8.28
N LYS A 165 -17.15 -33.39 -8.86
CA LYS A 165 -16.25 -34.45 -9.31
C LYS A 165 -15.78 -35.35 -8.17
N LYS A 166 -15.49 -34.77 -7.00
CA LYS A 166 -15.10 -35.53 -5.81
C LYS A 166 -16.25 -36.41 -5.31
N ALA A 167 -17.47 -35.88 -5.28
CA ALA A 167 -18.67 -36.64 -4.89
C ALA A 167 -18.97 -37.78 -5.87
N GLU A 168 -18.87 -37.54 -7.18
CA GLU A 168 -19.05 -38.56 -8.21
C GLU A 168 -18.00 -39.67 -8.10
N ALA A 169 -16.73 -39.33 -7.88
CA ALA A 169 -15.68 -40.32 -7.66
C ALA A 169 -15.87 -41.12 -6.37
N ALA A 170 -16.33 -40.49 -5.28
CA ALA A 170 -16.65 -41.16 -4.03
C ALA A 170 -17.83 -42.14 -4.19
N GLY A 171 -18.92 -41.72 -4.85
CA GLY A 171 -20.05 -42.59 -5.13
C GLY A 171 -19.68 -43.75 -6.07
N ALA A 172 -18.83 -43.51 -7.08
CA ALA A 172 -18.32 -44.58 -7.92
C ALA A 172 -17.49 -45.60 -7.13
N ALA A 173 -16.65 -45.14 -6.19
CA ALA A 173 -15.87 -46.02 -5.31
C ALA A 173 -16.77 -46.85 -4.37
N GLU A 174 -17.81 -46.25 -3.80
CA GLU A 174 -18.80 -46.92 -2.95
C GLU A 174 -19.55 -48.03 -3.71
N VAL A 175 -20.07 -47.72 -4.90
CA VAL A 175 -20.74 -48.69 -5.78
C VAL A 175 -19.81 -49.85 -6.18
N THR A 176 -18.52 -49.58 -6.42
CA THR A 176 -17.55 -50.66 -6.73
C THR A 176 -17.16 -51.48 -5.50
N GLY A 177 -17.15 -50.88 -4.31
CA GLY A 177 -16.84 -51.57 -3.05
C GLY A 177 -17.96 -52.50 -2.59
N GLU A 178 -19.22 -52.07 -2.71
CA GLU A 178 -20.40 -52.89 -2.38
C GLU A 178 -20.53 -54.10 -3.31
N ARG A 179 -20.21 -53.93 -4.60
CA ARG A 179 -20.28 -55.03 -5.59
C ARG A 179 -19.20 -56.11 -5.37
N SER A 180 -18.12 -55.80 -4.66
CA SER A 180 -17.08 -56.78 -4.30
C SER A 180 -17.39 -57.54 -3.01
N GLY A 181 -18.40 -57.14 -2.24
CA GLY A 181 -18.76 -57.72 -0.94
C GLY A 181 -19.92 -58.72 -0.96
N SER A 182 -20.67 -58.86 -2.07
CA SER A 182 -21.89 -59.68 -2.12
C SER A 182 -21.73 -61.10 -2.68
N ASP A 183 -20.55 -61.51 -3.16
CA ASP A 183 -20.36 -62.82 -3.85
C ASP A 183 -19.64 -63.88 -2.99
N ALA A 184 -19.58 -63.71 -1.66
CA ALA A 184 -18.90 -64.64 -0.75
C ALA A 184 -19.84 -65.25 0.30
N SER A 185 -20.98 -65.82 -0.11
CA SER A 185 -21.74 -66.70 0.77
C SER A 185 -22.61 -67.68 0.00
N GLY A 186 -22.18 -68.95 0.02
CA GLY A 186 -23.01 -70.11 -0.30
C GLY A 186 -22.42 -71.01 -1.35
N GLN A 187 -21.68 -72.05 -0.93
CA GLN A 187 -22.08 -73.45 -1.11
C GLN A 187 -20.93 -74.36 -0.63
N VAL A 188 -21.09 -74.97 0.54
CA VAL A 188 -20.33 -76.13 0.99
C VAL A 188 -21.33 -77.27 1.10
N ASP A 189 -21.31 -78.17 0.12
CA ASP A 189 -22.07 -79.42 0.17
C ASP A 189 -21.13 -80.58 0.56
N ALA A 190 -21.73 -81.49 1.32
CA ALA A 190 -21.18 -82.60 2.08
C ALA A 190 -20.59 -83.75 1.26
#